data_AF-A0AAI8MB01-F1
#
_entry.id   AF-A0AAI8MB01-F1
#
_cell.length_a   1.000
_cell.length_b   1.000
_cell.length_c   1.000
_cell.angle_alpha   90.00
_cell.angle_beta   90.00
_cell.angle_gamma   90.00
#
_symmetry.space_group_name_H-M   'P 1'
#
loop_
_entity.id
_entity.type
_entity.pdbx_description
1 polymer ?
#
loop_
_entity_poly.entity_id
_entity_poly.type
_entity_poly.pdbx_seq_one_letter_code
_entity_poly.pdbx_strand_id
1 'polypeptide(L)' 'MKTRSAFSVARRAYTAQRTSPIVIDEKVVKEVQEASDRATRYGILPKTLDVSKAVDRSFTAAAAGSN' A
#
# COMPACT_ATOMS: atom_id res chain seq x y z
N MET A 1 20.10 18.40 -23.76
CA MET A 1 19.19 17.80 -22.76
C MET A 1 18.45 16.65 -23.44
N LYS A 2 18.78 15.39 -23.13
CA LYS A 2 18.25 14.20 -23.84
C LYS A 2 16.96 13.76 -23.15
N THR A 3 15.81 14.22 -23.63
CA THR A 3 14.50 13.86 -23.07
C THR A 3 14.30 12.36 -23.23
N ARG A 4 14.15 11.63 -22.12
CA ARG A 4 13.77 10.20 -22.18
C ARG A 4 12.37 10.12 -22.79
N SER A 5 12.17 9.25 -23.78
CA SER A 5 10.85 9.08 -24.39
C SER A 5 9.86 8.57 -23.34
N ALA A 6 8.62 9.06 -23.36
CA ALA A 6 7.57 8.65 -22.41
C ALA A 6 7.42 7.12 -22.35
N PHE A 7 7.53 6.45 -23.50
CA PHE A 7 7.50 4.99 -23.60
C PHE A 7 8.63 4.31 -22.82
N SER A 8 9.87 4.83 -22.90
CA SER A 8 11.01 4.25 -22.17
C SER A 8 10.85 4.37 -20.65
N VAL A 9 10.21 5.44 -20.18
CA VAL A 9 9.94 5.69 -18.75
C VAL A 9 8.82 4.75 -18.27
N ALA A 10 7.72 4.65 -19.02
CA ALA A 10 6.61 3.76 -18.69
C ALA A 10 7.05 2.29 -18.66
N ARG A 11 7.82 1.83 -19.66
CA ARG A 11 8.34 0.46 -19.71
C ARG A 11 9.19 0.14 -18.48
N ARG A 12 10.07 1.06 -18.07
CA ARG A 12 10.90 0.88 -16.86
C ARG A 12 10.07 0.77 -15.58
N ALA A 13 9.07 1.64 -15.42
CA ALA A 13 8.19 1.59 -14.26
C ALA A 13 7.46 0.24 -14.18
N TYR A 14 6.94 -0.24 -15.31
CA TYR A 14 6.25 -1.53 -15.38
C TYR A 14 7.19 -2.72 -15.10
N THR A 15 8.39 -2.74 -15.66
CA THR A 15 9.35 -3.85 -15.42
C THR A 15 9.91 -3.84 -13.99
N ALA A 16 9.98 -2.68 -13.34
CA ALA A 16 10.42 -2.55 -11.96
C ALA A 16 9.31 -2.86 -10.94
N GLN A 17 8.04 -2.83 -11.36
CA GLN A 17 6.90 -3.08 -10.49
C GLN A 17 6.88 -4.55 -10.07
N ARG A 18 7.10 -4.79 -8.78
CA ARG A 18 6.87 -6.09 -8.15
C ARG A 18 5.62 -6.01 -7.30
N THR A 19 4.52 -6.54 -7.81
CA THR A 19 3.25 -6.64 -7.08
C THR A 19 2.85 -8.09 -7.00
N SER A 20 2.71 -8.60 -5.79
CA SER A 20 2.13 -9.91 -5.48
C SER A 20 1.07 -9.73 -4.39
N PRO A 21 0.12 -10.66 -4.24
CA PRO A 21 -0.74 -10.70 -3.07
C PRO A 21 0.08 -10.78 -1.79
N ILE A 22 -0.38 -10.10 -0.74
CA ILE A 22 0.20 -10.16 0.61
C ILE A 22 -0.90 -10.42 1.64
N VAL A 23 -0.52 -11.01 2.77
CA VAL A 23 -1.39 -11.13 3.95
C VAL A 23 -1.51 -9.75 4.60
N ILE A 24 -2.73 -9.34 4.98
CA ILE A 24 -2.98 -8.11 5.73
C ILE A 24 -2.86 -8.45 7.23
N ASP A 25 -1.62 -8.55 7.69
CA ASP A 25 -1.30 -8.78 9.10
C ASP A 25 -1.28 -7.48 9.92
N GLU A 26 -0.99 -7.60 11.21
CA GLU A 26 -0.94 -6.45 12.12
C GLU A 26 0.15 -5.43 11.76
N LYS A 27 1.28 -5.88 11.20
CA LYS A 27 2.38 -4.97 10.81
C LYS A 27 1.96 -4.11 9.63
N VAL A 28 1.31 -4.73 8.63
CA VAL A 28 0.75 -4.01 7.47
C VAL A 28 -0.30 -3.00 7.93
N VAL A 29 -1.23 -3.40 8.79
CA VAL A 29 -2.26 -2.49 9.32
C VAL A 29 -1.63 -1.32 10.06
N LYS A 30 -0.60 -1.56 10.87
CA LYS A 30 0.11 -0.51 11.60
C LYS A 30 0.81 0.48 10.67
N GLU A 31 1.53 0.00 9.66
CA GLU A 31 2.21 0.87 8.69
C GLU A 31 1.22 1.77 7.94
N VAL A 32 0.08 1.19 7.51
CA VAL A 32 -0.97 1.93 6.81
C VAL A 32 -1.65 2.94 7.75
N GLN A 33 -1.83 2.60 9.03
CA GLN A 33 -2.32 3.54 10.05
C GLN A 33 -1.39 4.75 10.17
N GLU A 34 -0.08 4.52 10.31
CA GLU A 34 0.90 5.60 10.39
C GLU A 34 0.92 6.47 9.12
N ALA A 35 0.72 5.86 7.94
CA ALA A 35 0.61 6.60 6.69
C ALA A 35 -0.67 7.46 6.64
N SER A 36 -1.80 6.91 7.08
CA SER A 36 -3.08 7.62 7.20
C SER A 36 -2.99 8.80 8.17
N ASP A 37 -2.31 8.61 9.30
CA ASP A 37 -2.10 9.65 10.30
C ASP A 37 -1.22 10.78 9.74
N ARG A 38 -0.15 10.44 8.98
CA ARG A 38 0.66 11.42 8.26
C ARG A 38 -0.16 12.18 7.22
N ALA A 39 -1.00 11.49 6.45
CA ALA A 39 -1.86 12.11 5.45
C ALA A 39 -2.87 13.09 6.08
N THR A 40 -3.42 12.74 7.25
CA THR A 40 -4.28 13.62 8.03
C THR A 40 -3.51 14.84 8.54
N ARG A 41 -2.30 14.63 9.09
CA ARG A 41 -1.43 15.71 9.59
C ARG A 41 -1.08 16.74 8.51
N TYR A 42 -0.88 16.31 7.27
CA TYR A 42 -0.57 17.20 6.15
C TYR A 42 -1.82 17.74 5.43
N GLY A 43 -3.03 17.46 5.94
CA GLY A 43 -4.28 17.97 5.37
C GLY A 43 -4.69 17.30 4.06
N ILE A 44 -4.09 16.15 3.70
CA ILE A 44 -4.49 15.35 2.53
C ILE A 44 -5.82 14.64 2.82
N LEU A 45 -5.96 14.11 4.03
CA LEU A 45 -7.21 13.54 4.51
C LEU A 45 -7.94 14.53 5.43
N PRO A 46 -9.25 14.70 5.26
CA PRO A 46 -10.03 15.65 6.08
C PRO A 46 -10.26 15.16 7.52
N LYS A 47 -10.02 13.89 7.81
CA LYS A 47 -10.21 13.27 9.12
C LYS A 47 -9.32 12.04 9.29
N THR A 48 -9.01 11.72 10.54
CA THR A 48 -8.34 10.46 10.91
C THR A 48 -9.21 9.27 10.52
N LEU A 49 -8.57 8.25 9.95
CA LEU A 49 -9.17 6.96 9.64
C LEU A 49 -8.67 5.90 10.61
N ASP A 50 -9.57 5.08 11.13
CA ASP A 50 -9.23 3.85 11.84
C ASP A 50 -9.07 2.73 10.81
N VAL A 51 -7.83 2.46 10.41
CA VAL A 51 -7.51 1.48 9.36
C VAL A 51 -7.94 0.09 9.77
N SER A 52 -7.85 -0.25 11.06
CA SER A 52 -8.19 -1.59 11.57
C SER A 52 -9.65 -1.97 11.35
N LYS A 53 -10.55 -0.97 11.30
CA LYS A 53 -11.98 -1.13 11.02
C LYS A 53 -12.33 -0.97 9.54
N ALA A 54 -11.44 -0.38 8.76
CA ALA A 54 -11.65 -0.12 7.33
C ALA A 54 -11.20 -1.29 6.44
N VAL A 55 -10.42 -2.23 6.97
CA VAL A 55 -9.89 -3.38 6.23
C VAL A 55 -10.61 -4.68 6.62
N ASP A 56 -11.00 -5.47 5.61
CA ASP A 56 -11.47 -6.83 5.79
C ASP A 56 -10.27 -7.80 5.76
N ARG A 57 -10.05 -8.51 6.87
CA ARG A 57 -8.97 -9.47 7.05
C ARG A 57 -9.44 -10.93 6.95
N SER A 58 -10.73 -11.17 6.70
CA SER A 58 -11.31 -12.50 6.63
C SER A 58 -10.66 -13.38 5.54
N PHE A 59 -10.33 -12.79 4.40
CA PHE A 59 -9.67 -13.47 3.28
C PHE A 59 -8.19 -13.77 3.51
N THR A 60 -7.54 -13.13 4.49
CA THR A 60 -6.11 -13.30 4.79
C THR A 60 -5.86 -14.26 5.96
N ALA A 61 -6.88 -14.53 6.77
CA ALA A 61 -6.77 -15.42 7.93
C ALA A 61 -6.44 -16.89 7.56
N ALA A 62 -6.92 -17.37 6.41
CA ALA A 62 -6.69 -18.73 5.94
C ALA A 62 -5.23 -19.00 5.49
N ALA A 63 -4.45 -17.96 5.18
CA ALA A 63 -3.06 -18.09 4.73
C ALA A 63 -2.05 -18.19 5.88
N ALA A 64 -2.47 -17.94 7.14
CA ALA A 64 -1.59 -17.95 8.31
C ALA A 64 -1.24 -19.37 8.84
N GLY A 65 -1.71 -20.43 8.18
CA GLY A 65 -1.56 -21.83 8.62
C GLY A 65 -0.58 -22.69 7.81
N SER A 66 0.17 -22.11 6.86
CA SER A 66 1.18 -22.86 6.11
C SER A 66 2.46 -22.07 5.99
N ASN A 67 3.38 -22.34 6.91
CA ASN A 67 4.81 -22.18 6.72
C ASN A 67 5.54 -23.19 7.61
#